data_AF-A0A497RY17-F1
#
_entry.id   AF-A0A497RY17-F1
#
_cell.length_a   1.000
_cell.length_b   1.000
_cell.length_c   1.000
_cell.angle_alpha   90.00
_cell.angle_beta   90.00
_cell.angle_gamma   90.00
#
_symmetry.space_group_name_H-M   'P 1'
#
loop_
_entity.id
_entity.type
_entity.pdbx_description
1 polymer ?
#
loop_
_entity_poly.entity_id
_entity_poly.type
_entity_poly.pdbx_seq_one_letter_code
_entity_poly.pdbx_strand_id
1 'polypeptide(L)'
;MKRYLALILVFVVLVCGCVEERTETTTTTTLREIDISRCDNIQNRYDKDICYVEVAKTKEDPAICDKIFIYTIRYACYAIIKEDLSICNELWNQNDEDQCYREVAKAREDTSICDDKIQNQKLRNICYVEVATVKQDLLICDKIQNQDARDFCYKEIAKTKEDLSLCDEIQNQIYKDWCYAVIKKDPSICDKIQDRFNKDMCYEGVIKAIENAPTCDKIQDQDYKDECYKEVAIKKQDSSLCGKIQDQNLKDSCYSDVALSKQDSTICDRIQHQAYRDYCYERFALIKEDPLLCEKIQDGYTQYVCYSNVAKIKIESSICDKIQKQGYRDLCYQGVTRAKESTTP
;
A
#
# COMPACT_ATOMS: atom_id res chain seq x y z
N MET A 1 -49.11 54.25 1.36
CA MET A 1 -48.64 55.62 1.02
C MET A 1 -47.51 55.53 -0.01
N LYS A 2 -47.35 56.56 -0.86
CA LYS A 2 -46.30 56.88 -1.86
C LYS A 2 -45.04 55.96 -1.87
N ARG A 3 -44.60 55.29 -2.96
CA ARG A 3 -44.18 55.71 -4.33
C ARG A 3 -43.02 56.72 -4.42
N TYR A 4 -41.83 56.21 -4.81
CA TYR A 4 -40.74 56.79 -5.65
C TYR A 4 -39.75 55.63 -5.96
N LEU A 5 -39.25 55.29 -7.16
CA LEU A 5 -39.51 55.67 -8.56
C LEU A 5 -38.58 56.71 -9.25
N ALA A 6 -37.30 56.36 -9.44
CA ALA A 6 -36.34 56.80 -10.48
C ALA A 6 -35.25 55.70 -10.58
N LEU A 7 -34.85 55.03 -11.67
CA LEU A 7 -34.79 55.27 -13.13
C LEU A 7 -33.75 56.33 -13.58
N ILE A 8 -33.10 56.08 -14.74
CA ILE A 8 -32.01 56.84 -15.41
C ILE A 8 -30.59 56.42 -14.93
N LEU A 9 -29.60 56.04 -15.76
CA LEU A 9 -29.48 55.97 -17.23
C LEU A 9 -28.56 54.83 -17.70
N VAL A 10 -28.74 54.39 -18.95
CA VAL A 10 -27.87 53.49 -19.70
C VAL A 10 -26.53 54.16 -20.04
N PHE A 11 -25.41 53.45 -19.92
CA PHE A 11 -24.22 53.72 -20.72
C PHE A 11 -23.72 52.44 -21.38
N VAL A 12 -24.01 52.32 -22.67
CA VAL A 12 -23.38 51.34 -23.55
C VAL A 12 -21.96 51.82 -23.82
N VAL A 13 -20.97 51.03 -23.41
CA VAL A 13 -19.63 51.10 -24.02
C VAL A 13 -19.36 49.75 -24.67
N LEU A 14 -19.53 49.74 -25.99
CA LEU A 14 -19.05 48.68 -26.86
C LEU A 14 -17.52 48.59 -26.73
N VAL A 15 -17.03 47.49 -26.18
CA VAL A 15 -15.68 47.02 -26.47
C VAL A 15 -15.83 45.77 -27.32
N CYS A 16 -15.80 45.95 -28.64
CA CYS A 16 -15.69 44.85 -29.59
C CYS A 16 -14.31 44.19 -29.40
N GLY A 17 -14.29 43.04 -28.74
CA GLY A 17 -13.16 42.12 -28.73
C GLY A 17 -13.68 40.74 -29.08
N CYS A 18 -13.18 40.14 -30.16
CA CYS A 18 -13.67 38.86 -30.66
C CYS A 18 -13.49 37.76 -29.61
N VAL A 19 -14.59 37.23 -29.08
CA VAL A 19 -14.59 35.94 -28.40
C VAL A 19 -14.49 34.88 -29.49
N GLU A 20 -13.26 34.45 -29.74
CA GLU A 20 -12.99 33.32 -30.62
C GLU A 20 -13.53 32.04 -29.95
N GLU A 21 -14.27 31.25 -30.72
CA GLU A 21 -15.00 30.07 -30.27
C GLU A 21 -14.01 28.95 -29.92
N ARG A 22 -13.43 29.00 -28.72
CA ARG A 22 -12.71 27.85 -28.16
C ARG A 22 -13.72 26.76 -27.82
N THR A 23 -13.72 25.72 -28.63
CA THR A 23 -14.21 24.40 -28.26
C THR A 23 -13.44 23.91 -27.04
N GLU A 24 -13.92 24.27 -25.84
CA GLU A 24 -13.58 23.54 -24.63
C GLU A 24 -14.11 22.12 -24.83
N THR A 25 -13.17 21.21 -25.09
CA THR A 25 -13.42 19.78 -25.05
C THR A 25 -13.92 19.45 -23.65
N THR A 26 -15.24 19.30 -23.52
CA THR A 26 -15.89 18.66 -22.39
C THR A 26 -15.39 17.23 -22.36
N THR A 27 -14.20 17.05 -21.80
CA THR A 27 -13.61 15.75 -21.54
C THR A 27 -14.41 15.22 -20.38
N THR A 28 -15.48 14.51 -20.72
CA THR A 28 -16.19 13.61 -19.82
C THR A 28 -15.16 12.76 -19.12
N THR A 29 -14.81 13.15 -17.89
CA THR A 29 -13.99 12.35 -16.99
C THR A 29 -14.85 11.17 -16.56
N THR A 30 -14.96 10.20 -17.47
CA THR A 30 -15.49 8.88 -17.16
C THR A 30 -14.73 8.33 -15.96
N LEU A 31 -15.47 7.64 -15.10
CA LEU A 31 -14.92 6.97 -13.92
C LEU A 31 -13.69 6.17 -14.34
N ARG A 32 -12.53 6.52 -13.77
CA ARG A 32 -11.28 5.84 -14.08
C ARG A 32 -11.45 4.34 -13.83
N GLU A 33 -11.17 3.55 -14.85
CA GLU A 33 -11.09 2.11 -14.72
C GLU A 33 -10.09 1.78 -13.60
N ILE A 34 -10.55 1.10 -12.56
CA ILE A 34 -9.64 0.52 -11.57
C ILE A 34 -8.96 -0.66 -12.26
N ASP A 35 -7.77 -0.42 -12.78
CA ASP A 35 -6.97 -1.45 -13.41
C ASP A 35 -6.51 -2.47 -12.37
N ILE A 36 -6.92 -3.72 -12.58
CA ILE A 36 -6.61 -4.87 -11.75
C ILE A 36 -5.10 -5.17 -11.75
N SER A 37 -4.36 -4.74 -12.79
CA SER A 37 -2.91 -4.87 -12.88
C SER A 37 -2.16 -4.16 -11.74
N ARG A 38 -2.78 -3.14 -11.12
CA ARG A 38 -2.19 -2.46 -9.97
C ARG A 38 -2.01 -3.41 -8.78
N CYS A 39 -2.98 -4.28 -8.52
CA CYS A 39 -2.85 -5.27 -7.44
C CYS A 39 -1.75 -6.29 -7.75
N ASP A 40 -1.49 -6.59 -9.03
CA ASP A 40 -0.46 -7.55 -9.42
C ASP A 40 0.95 -7.13 -8.96
N ASN A 41 1.21 -5.82 -8.90
CA ASN A 41 2.48 -5.21 -8.50
C ASN A 41 2.73 -5.16 -6.97
N ILE A 42 1.71 -5.40 -6.14
CA ILE A 42 1.84 -5.35 -4.68
C ILE A 42 2.64 -6.57 -4.19
N GLN A 43 3.74 -6.32 -3.46
CA GLN A 43 4.65 -7.38 -3.00
C GLN A 43 4.11 -8.12 -1.76
N ASN A 44 3.49 -7.40 -0.82
CA ASN A 44 2.87 -8.01 0.35
C ASN A 44 1.61 -8.77 -0.09
N ARG A 45 1.56 -10.08 0.21
CA ARG A 45 0.46 -10.95 -0.17
C ARG A 45 -0.88 -10.55 0.45
N TYR A 46 -0.87 -10.10 1.70
CA TYR A 46 -2.09 -9.66 2.37
C TYR A 46 -2.65 -8.40 1.72
N ASP A 47 -1.81 -7.37 1.54
CA ASP A 47 -2.22 -6.11 0.89
C ASP A 47 -2.67 -6.33 -0.57
N LYS A 48 -2.05 -7.29 -1.27
CA LYS A 48 -2.44 -7.72 -2.61
C LYS A 48 -3.83 -8.38 -2.65
N ASP A 49 -4.09 -9.28 -1.71
CA ASP A 49 -5.37 -9.96 -1.57
C ASP A 49 -6.49 -8.97 -1.21
N ILE A 50 -6.24 -8.05 -0.28
CA ILE A 50 -7.17 -6.95 0.06
C ILE A 50 -7.43 -6.03 -1.15
N CYS A 51 -6.39 -5.69 -1.93
CA CYS A 51 -6.56 -4.93 -3.17
C CYS A 51 -7.54 -5.62 -4.13
N TYR A 52 -7.43 -6.95 -4.34
CA TYR A 52 -8.41 -7.66 -5.17
C TYR A 52 -9.83 -7.62 -4.59
N VAL A 53 -10.04 -7.66 -3.26
CA VAL A 53 -11.37 -7.47 -2.65
C VAL A 53 -11.96 -6.11 -3.01
N GLU A 54 -11.17 -5.03 -2.93
CA GLU A 54 -11.62 -3.68 -3.27
C GLU A 54 -11.99 -3.56 -4.76
N VAL A 55 -11.17 -4.12 -5.67
CA VAL A 55 -11.48 -4.14 -7.11
C VAL A 55 -12.73 -4.98 -7.38
N ALA A 56 -12.87 -6.15 -6.74
CA ALA A 56 -14.00 -7.05 -6.91
C ALA A 56 -15.32 -6.40 -6.43
N LYS A 57 -15.30 -5.75 -5.26
CA LYS A 57 -16.43 -4.96 -4.73
C LYS A 57 -16.79 -3.79 -5.66
N THR A 58 -15.80 -3.09 -6.22
CA THR A 58 -16.06 -1.92 -7.09
C THR A 58 -16.56 -2.29 -8.48
N LYS A 59 -16.20 -3.48 -8.99
CA LYS A 59 -16.67 -3.99 -10.30
C LYS A 59 -17.88 -4.91 -10.22
N GLU A 60 -18.33 -5.24 -9.01
CA GLU A 60 -19.36 -6.25 -8.73
C GLU A 60 -19.06 -7.62 -9.39
N ASP A 61 -17.76 -7.91 -9.60
CA ASP A 61 -17.29 -9.09 -10.33
C ASP A 61 -16.71 -10.15 -9.35
N PRO A 62 -17.46 -11.22 -9.05
CA PRO A 62 -16.98 -12.26 -8.15
C PRO A 62 -15.82 -13.10 -8.73
N ALA A 63 -15.59 -13.09 -10.05
CA ALA A 63 -14.44 -13.81 -10.65
C ALA A 63 -13.10 -13.19 -10.25
N ILE A 64 -13.09 -11.93 -9.79
CA ILE A 64 -11.88 -11.30 -9.24
C ILE A 64 -11.48 -11.93 -7.90
N CYS A 65 -12.43 -12.47 -7.12
CA CYS A 65 -12.12 -13.18 -5.88
C CYS A 65 -11.24 -14.42 -6.11
N ASP A 66 -11.31 -15.08 -7.27
CA ASP A 66 -10.45 -16.23 -7.59
C ASP A 66 -8.95 -15.90 -7.59
N LYS A 67 -8.58 -14.62 -7.78
CA LYS A 67 -7.18 -14.15 -7.71
C LYS A 67 -6.63 -14.08 -6.28
N ILE A 68 -7.49 -14.06 -5.26
CA ILE A 68 -7.10 -13.93 -3.86
C ILE A 68 -6.46 -15.22 -3.38
N PHE A 69 -5.24 -15.17 -2.85
CA PHE A 69 -4.52 -16.36 -2.37
C PHE A 69 -5.04 -16.85 -1.01
N ILE A 70 -5.22 -15.94 -0.05
CA ILE A 70 -5.62 -16.28 1.32
C ILE A 70 -7.09 -16.72 1.33
N TYR A 71 -7.30 -17.99 1.68
CA TYR A 71 -8.58 -18.68 1.56
C TYR A 71 -9.72 -17.99 2.33
N THR A 72 -9.49 -17.52 3.56
CA THR A 72 -10.49 -16.79 4.36
C THR A 72 -10.90 -15.46 3.71
N ILE A 73 -9.94 -14.71 3.16
CA ILE A 73 -10.20 -13.44 2.44
C ILE A 73 -10.94 -13.72 1.12
N ARG A 74 -10.62 -14.81 0.41
CA ARG A 74 -11.34 -15.23 -0.81
C ARG A 74 -12.81 -15.52 -0.51
N TYR A 75 -13.09 -16.25 0.57
CA TYR A 75 -14.46 -16.59 0.95
C TYR A 75 -15.22 -15.37 1.47
N ALA A 76 -14.56 -14.47 2.21
CA ALA A 76 -15.13 -13.17 2.56
C ALA A 76 -15.45 -12.31 1.32
N CYS A 77 -14.57 -12.27 0.32
CA CYS A 77 -14.81 -11.59 -0.96
C CYS A 77 -16.09 -12.09 -1.64
N TYR A 78 -16.27 -13.42 -1.74
CA TYR A 78 -17.50 -13.99 -2.27
C TYR A 78 -18.73 -13.66 -1.42
N ALA A 79 -18.63 -13.76 -0.09
CA ALA A 79 -19.71 -13.41 0.83
C ALA A 79 -20.09 -11.92 0.79
N ILE A 80 -19.15 -11.03 0.47
CA ILE A 80 -19.41 -9.61 0.26
C ILE A 80 -20.19 -9.39 -1.04
N ILE A 81 -19.68 -9.90 -2.18
CA ILE A 81 -20.23 -9.58 -3.52
C ILE A 81 -21.54 -10.31 -3.80
N LYS A 82 -21.69 -11.56 -3.35
CA LYS A 82 -22.93 -12.33 -3.50
C LYS A 82 -23.97 -12.01 -2.41
N GLU A 83 -23.64 -11.10 -1.50
CA GLU A 83 -24.36 -10.76 -0.26
C GLU A 83 -24.66 -11.93 0.71
N ASP A 84 -24.21 -13.14 0.38
CA ASP A 84 -24.51 -14.38 1.10
C ASP A 84 -23.46 -14.72 2.19
N LEU A 85 -23.86 -14.56 3.45
CA LEU A 85 -23.05 -14.94 4.61
C LEU A 85 -22.83 -16.46 4.75
N SER A 86 -23.67 -17.30 4.13
CA SER A 86 -23.57 -18.75 4.28
C SER A 86 -22.28 -19.32 3.67
N ILE A 87 -21.69 -18.60 2.72
CA ILE A 87 -20.40 -18.92 2.08
C ILE A 87 -19.28 -19.05 3.13
N CYS A 88 -19.27 -18.25 4.20
CA CYS A 88 -18.26 -18.40 5.25
C CYS A 88 -18.34 -19.76 5.97
N ASN A 89 -19.49 -20.45 5.98
CA ASN A 89 -19.66 -21.78 6.59
C ASN A 89 -19.13 -22.94 5.72
N GLU A 90 -18.68 -22.68 4.48
CA GLU A 90 -18.00 -23.68 3.64
C GLU A 90 -16.55 -23.94 4.10
N LEU A 91 -16.03 -23.10 4.99
CA LEU A 91 -14.69 -23.20 5.56
C LEU A 91 -14.59 -24.37 6.56
N TRP A 92 -13.42 -25.01 6.64
CA TRP A 92 -13.29 -26.31 7.30
C TRP A 92 -13.22 -26.26 8.83
N ASN A 93 -13.10 -25.08 9.43
CA ASN A 93 -12.99 -24.93 10.89
C ASN A 93 -13.47 -23.56 11.39
N GLN A 94 -13.92 -23.54 12.64
CA GLN A 94 -14.48 -22.35 13.29
C GLN A 94 -13.57 -21.11 13.28
N ASN A 95 -12.25 -21.29 13.33
CA ASN A 95 -11.33 -20.13 13.30
C ASN A 95 -11.36 -19.47 11.91
N ASP A 96 -11.38 -20.26 10.85
CA ASP A 96 -11.43 -19.73 9.48
C ASP A 96 -12.81 -19.14 9.15
N GLU A 97 -13.89 -19.76 9.66
CA GLU A 97 -15.24 -19.16 9.65
C GLU A 97 -15.26 -17.79 10.35
N ASP A 98 -14.80 -17.72 11.60
CA ASP A 98 -14.71 -16.49 12.39
C ASP A 98 -13.87 -15.41 11.68
N GLN A 99 -12.78 -15.80 11.01
CA GLN A 99 -11.94 -14.90 10.21
C GLN A 99 -12.67 -14.37 8.97
N CYS A 100 -13.40 -15.23 8.26
CA CYS A 100 -14.24 -14.82 7.12
C CYS A 100 -15.30 -13.81 7.56
N TYR A 101 -16.04 -14.14 8.64
CA TYR A 101 -17.04 -13.24 9.21
C TYR A 101 -16.46 -11.90 9.66
N ARG A 102 -15.24 -11.87 10.20
CA ARG A 102 -14.53 -10.63 10.58
C ARG A 102 -14.29 -9.70 9.39
N GLU A 103 -13.76 -10.23 8.28
CA GLU A 103 -13.53 -9.43 7.06
C GLU A 103 -14.85 -8.95 6.44
N VAL A 104 -15.90 -9.78 6.43
CA VAL A 104 -17.23 -9.36 5.94
C VAL A 104 -17.84 -8.27 6.84
N ALA A 105 -17.75 -8.41 8.17
CA ALA A 105 -18.23 -7.41 9.13
C ALA A 105 -17.56 -6.05 8.91
N LYS A 106 -16.24 -6.04 8.73
CA LYS A 106 -15.45 -4.85 8.40
C LYS A 106 -15.86 -4.23 7.06
N ALA A 107 -15.98 -5.04 6.00
CA ALA A 107 -16.28 -4.56 4.64
C ALA A 107 -17.73 -4.09 4.42
N ARG A 108 -18.66 -4.54 5.28
CA ARG A 108 -20.06 -4.09 5.37
C ARG A 108 -20.30 -3.07 6.50
N GLU A 109 -19.28 -2.79 7.30
CA GLU A 109 -19.36 -1.95 8.50
C GLU A 109 -20.45 -2.39 9.51
N ASP A 110 -20.68 -3.70 9.65
CA ASP A 110 -21.80 -4.26 10.39
C ASP A 110 -21.34 -5.05 11.63
N THR A 111 -21.55 -4.47 12.81
CA THR A 111 -21.20 -5.14 14.08
C THR A 111 -22.09 -6.33 14.41
N SER A 112 -23.27 -6.47 13.83
CA SER A 112 -24.15 -7.63 14.10
C SER A 112 -23.49 -8.93 13.65
N ILE A 113 -22.66 -8.89 12.61
CA ILE A 113 -21.86 -10.03 12.17
C ILE A 113 -20.79 -10.38 13.23
N CYS A 114 -20.17 -9.39 13.86
CA CYS A 114 -19.29 -9.64 15.01
C CYS A 114 -20.08 -10.30 16.15
N ASP A 115 -21.24 -9.73 16.51
CA ASP A 115 -22.11 -10.17 17.61
C ASP A 115 -22.63 -11.61 17.41
N ASP A 116 -23.17 -11.93 16.23
CA ASP A 116 -23.97 -13.14 15.96
C ASP A 116 -23.18 -14.30 15.33
N LYS A 117 -22.03 -14.04 14.69
CA LYS A 117 -21.30 -15.05 13.90
C LYS A 117 -19.94 -15.45 14.48
N ILE A 118 -19.26 -14.54 15.19
CA ILE A 118 -17.88 -14.78 15.65
C ILE A 118 -17.88 -15.37 17.06
N GLN A 119 -17.55 -16.67 17.16
CA GLN A 119 -17.54 -17.39 18.43
C GLN A 119 -16.31 -17.06 19.27
N ASN A 120 -15.14 -16.95 18.64
CA ASN A 120 -13.88 -16.67 19.33
C ASN A 120 -13.86 -15.24 19.88
N GLN A 121 -13.92 -15.11 21.21
CA GLN A 121 -13.92 -13.83 21.92
C GLN A 121 -12.80 -12.87 21.49
N LYS A 122 -11.59 -13.38 21.18
CA LYS A 122 -10.47 -12.54 20.76
C LYS A 122 -10.70 -11.99 19.34
N LEU A 123 -11.15 -12.84 18.42
CA LEU A 123 -11.51 -12.41 17.06
C LEU A 123 -12.72 -11.48 17.06
N ARG A 124 -13.71 -11.68 17.94
CA ARG A 124 -14.85 -10.78 18.09
C ARG A 124 -14.43 -9.39 18.59
N ASN A 125 -13.51 -9.33 19.55
CA ASN A 125 -12.93 -8.05 19.98
C ASN A 125 -12.20 -7.34 18.82
N ILE A 126 -11.41 -8.07 18.02
CA ILE A 126 -10.73 -7.52 16.83
C ILE A 126 -11.75 -7.03 15.78
N CYS A 127 -12.84 -7.78 15.57
CA CYS A 127 -13.94 -7.40 14.69
C CYS A 127 -14.54 -6.04 15.08
N TYR A 128 -14.86 -5.83 16.37
CA TYR A 128 -15.34 -4.53 16.83
C TYR A 128 -14.29 -3.42 16.60
N VAL A 129 -13.00 -3.65 16.89
CA VAL A 129 -11.93 -2.66 16.65
C VAL A 129 -11.87 -2.25 15.18
N GLU A 130 -11.89 -3.22 14.26
CA GLU A 130 -11.81 -2.94 12.82
C GLU A 130 -13.04 -2.21 12.30
N VAL A 131 -14.25 -2.64 12.69
CA VAL A 131 -15.50 -1.95 12.31
C VAL A 131 -15.54 -0.54 12.92
N ALA A 132 -15.18 -0.37 14.19
CA ALA A 132 -15.10 0.94 14.85
C ALA A 132 -14.11 1.89 14.16
N THR A 133 -12.97 1.35 13.70
CA THR A 133 -11.95 2.12 12.98
C THR A 133 -12.40 2.50 11.56
N VAL A 134 -13.11 1.64 10.83
CA VAL A 134 -13.65 2.01 9.51
C VAL A 134 -14.79 3.03 9.65
N LYS A 135 -15.74 2.79 10.56
CA LYS A 135 -16.89 3.70 10.81
C LYS A 135 -16.53 4.99 11.52
N GLN A 136 -15.35 5.05 12.16
CA GLN A 136 -14.95 6.12 13.07
C GLN A 136 -15.93 6.31 14.26
N ASP A 137 -16.63 5.25 14.66
CA ASP A 137 -17.65 5.24 15.71
C ASP A 137 -17.11 4.66 17.03
N LEU A 138 -17.05 5.51 18.05
CA LEU A 138 -16.52 5.20 19.38
C LEU A 138 -17.44 4.29 20.19
N LEU A 139 -18.75 4.32 19.94
CA LEU A 139 -19.74 3.50 20.67
C LEU A 139 -19.56 2.00 20.40
N ILE A 140 -18.85 1.65 19.33
CA ILE A 140 -18.47 0.27 19.03
C ILE A 140 -17.31 -0.20 19.94
N CYS A 141 -16.41 0.70 20.36
CA CYS A 141 -15.38 0.37 21.36
C CYS A 141 -16.00 0.04 22.73
N ASP A 142 -17.11 0.69 23.09
CA ASP A 142 -17.84 0.40 24.34
C ASP A 142 -18.46 -1.00 24.39
N LYS A 143 -18.72 -1.64 23.22
CA LYS A 143 -19.12 -3.06 23.17
C LYS A 143 -18.02 -4.01 23.66
N ILE A 144 -16.75 -3.57 23.66
CA ILE A 144 -15.61 -4.41 24.03
C ILE A 144 -15.48 -4.49 25.55
N GLN A 145 -15.73 -5.68 26.10
CA GLN A 145 -15.61 -5.94 27.55
C GLN A 145 -14.16 -6.02 28.05
N ASN A 146 -13.23 -6.48 27.21
CA ASN A 146 -11.82 -6.58 27.58
C ASN A 146 -11.14 -5.20 27.54
N GLN A 147 -10.61 -4.76 28.68
CA GLN A 147 -10.04 -3.41 28.84
C GLN A 147 -8.94 -3.10 27.82
N ASP A 148 -7.94 -3.97 27.67
CA ASP A 148 -6.82 -3.72 26.73
C ASP A 148 -7.29 -3.63 25.27
N ALA A 149 -8.23 -4.48 24.85
CA ALA A 149 -8.80 -4.41 23.50
C ALA A 149 -9.68 -3.16 23.28
N ARG A 150 -10.37 -2.67 24.32
CA ARG A 150 -11.12 -1.40 24.27
C ARG A 150 -10.18 -0.20 24.23
N ASP A 151 -9.15 -0.19 25.06
CA ASP A 151 -8.10 0.83 25.03
C ASP A 151 -7.37 0.87 23.68
N PHE A 152 -7.10 -0.30 23.09
CA PHE A 152 -6.57 -0.40 21.73
C PHE A 152 -7.54 0.17 20.68
N CYS A 153 -8.85 -0.08 20.80
CA CYS A 153 -9.89 0.50 19.94
C CYS A 153 -9.86 2.04 19.97
N TYR A 154 -9.87 2.63 21.18
CA TYR A 154 -9.75 4.09 21.35
C TYR A 154 -8.45 4.63 20.78
N LYS A 155 -7.32 3.97 21.05
CA LYS A 155 -5.99 4.34 20.55
C LYS A 155 -5.91 4.39 19.01
N GLU A 156 -6.51 3.43 18.31
CA GLU A 156 -6.51 3.42 16.83
C GLU A 156 -7.44 4.48 16.23
N ILE A 157 -8.60 4.75 16.83
CA ILE A 157 -9.51 5.83 16.38
C ILE A 157 -8.90 7.20 16.68
N ALA A 158 -8.32 7.39 17.86
CA ALA A 158 -7.60 8.62 18.25
C ALA A 158 -6.52 8.98 17.22
N LYS A 159 -5.66 8.00 16.88
CA LYS A 159 -4.64 8.12 15.83
C LYS A 159 -5.24 8.54 14.48
N THR A 160 -6.37 7.97 14.09
CA THR A 160 -6.99 8.19 12.78
C THR A 160 -7.70 9.55 12.68
N LYS A 161 -8.25 10.06 13.80
CA LYS A 161 -8.84 11.41 13.88
C LYS A 161 -7.83 12.52 14.19
N GLU A 162 -6.59 12.17 14.53
CA GLU A 162 -5.61 13.04 15.21
C GLU A 162 -6.20 13.73 16.47
N ASP A 163 -7.14 13.08 17.16
CA ASP A 163 -7.85 13.64 18.31
C ASP A 163 -7.19 13.23 19.64
N LEU A 164 -6.55 14.20 20.28
CA LEU A 164 -5.87 14.01 21.57
C LEU A 164 -6.82 13.72 22.73
N SER A 165 -8.07 14.16 22.68
CA SER A 165 -9.03 13.92 23.77
C SER A 165 -9.34 12.43 23.93
N LEU A 166 -9.33 11.69 22.83
CA LEU A 166 -9.51 10.24 22.82
C LEU A 166 -8.32 9.48 23.43
N CYS A 167 -7.13 10.10 23.54
CA CYS A 167 -6.05 9.53 24.34
C CYS A 167 -6.34 9.58 25.84
N ASP A 168 -7.25 10.44 26.31
CA ASP A 168 -7.56 10.54 27.74
C ASP A 168 -8.48 9.43 28.24
N GLU A 169 -9.37 8.92 27.39
CA GLU A 169 -10.27 7.78 27.66
C GLU A 169 -9.53 6.44 27.81
N ILE A 170 -8.29 6.35 27.32
CA ILE A 170 -7.43 5.16 27.42
C ILE A 170 -6.99 4.96 28.88
N GLN A 171 -7.26 3.78 29.45
CA GLN A 171 -6.83 3.45 30.82
C GLN A 171 -5.43 2.83 30.87
N ASN A 172 -5.09 1.97 29.90
CA ASN A 172 -3.76 1.37 29.81
C ASN A 172 -2.70 2.46 29.52
N GLN A 173 -1.84 2.73 30.51
CA GLN A 173 -0.85 3.81 30.46
C GLN A 173 0.13 3.68 29.28
N ILE A 174 0.48 2.46 28.85
CA ILE A 174 1.37 2.25 27.70
C ILE A 174 0.68 2.70 26.41
N TYR A 175 -0.58 2.31 26.20
CA TYR A 175 -1.37 2.76 25.05
C TYR A 175 -1.66 4.26 25.10
N LYS A 176 -1.83 4.83 26.30
CA LYS A 176 -2.03 6.28 26.50
C LYS A 176 -0.79 7.09 26.14
N ASP A 177 0.40 6.73 26.64
CA ASP A 177 1.65 7.38 26.27
C ASP A 177 1.96 7.19 24.77
N TRP A 178 1.69 6.02 24.20
CA TRP A 178 1.79 5.77 22.75
C TRP A 178 0.87 6.72 21.95
N CYS A 179 -0.42 6.79 22.32
CA CYS A 179 -1.41 7.64 21.66
C CYS A 179 -0.96 9.11 21.66
N TYR A 180 -0.50 9.59 22.82
CA TYR A 180 0.04 10.93 22.96
C TYR A 180 1.31 11.17 22.14
N ALA A 181 2.25 10.23 22.13
CA ALA A 181 3.50 10.35 21.36
C ALA A 181 3.22 10.48 19.86
N VAL A 182 2.35 9.62 19.33
CA VAL A 182 2.03 9.55 17.89
C VAL A 182 1.28 10.79 17.43
N ILE A 183 0.20 11.19 18.12
CA ILE A 183 -0.63 12.34 17.69
C ILE A 183 0.10 13.67 17.92
N LYS A 184 0.81 13.85 19.06
CA LYS A 184 1.65 15.04 19.30
C LYS A 184 2.93 15.03 18.47
N LYS A 185 3.24 13.93 17.78
CA LYS A 185 4.41 13.78 16.91
C LYS A 185 5.72 14.01 17.69
N ASP A 186 5.71 13.62 18.97
CA ASP A 186 6.76 13.88 19.97
C ASP A 186 7.37 12.58 20.51
N PRO A 187 8.56 12.17 20.03
CA PRO A 187 9.23 10.97 20.50
C PRO A 187 9.74 11.07 21.94
N SER A 188 9.76 12.24 22.59
CA SER A 188 10.14 12.33 24.01
C SER A 188 9.09 11.72 24.95
N ILE A 189 7.85 11.54 24.48
CA ILE A 189 6.79 10.90 25.26
C ILE A 189 7.06 9.39 25.39
N CYS A 190 7.59 8.75 24.34
CA CYS A 190 8.04 7.35 24.40
C CYS A 190 9.16 7.12 25.41
N ASP A 191 9.91 8.15 25.81
CA ASP A 191 10.97 7.98 26.81
C ASP A 191 10.46 7.60 28.21
N LYS A 192 9.17 7.84 28.49
CA LYS A 192 8.50 7.46 29.74
C LYS A 192 8.23 5.96 29.88
N ILE A 193 8.06 5.26 28.74
CA ILE A 193 7.73 3.84 28.72
C ILE A 193 8.93 3.04 29.23
N GLN A 194 8.71 2.19 30.24
CA GLN A 194 9.79 1.44 30.89
C GLN A 194 10.10 0.12 30.17
N ASP A 195 9.07 -0.58 29.69
CA ASP A 195 9.26 -1.81 28.94
C ASP A 195 9.87 -1.52 27.56
N ARG A 196 10.98 -2.20 27.25
CA ARG A 196 11.76 -1.95 26.04
C ARG A 196 10.96 -2.22 24.77
N PHE A 197 10.21 -3.31 24.72
CA PHE A 197 9.43 -3.67 23.53
C PHE A 197 8.36 -2.61 23.25
N ASN A 198 7.58 -2.24 24.26
CA ASN A 198 6.57 -1.20 24.12
C ASN A 198 7.16 0.19 23.84
N LYS A 199 8.38 0.48 24.32
CA LYS A 199 9.11 1.71 24.01
C LYS A 199 9.56 1.76 22.54
N ASP A 200 10.10 0.67 22.01
CA ASP A 200 10.49 0.57 20.60
C ASP A 200 9.24 0.65 19.68
N MET A 201 8.14 -0.02 20.03
CA MET A 201 6.83 0.10 19.34
C MET A 201 6.23 1.53 19.39
N CYS A 202 6.54 2.31 20.42
CA CYS A 202 6.16 3.73 20.51
C CYS A 202 6.97 4.58 19.54
N TYR A 203 8.29 4.36 19.47
CA TYR A 203 9.14 5.05 18.49
C TYR A 203 8.73 4.75 17.06
N GLU A 204 8.47 3.49 16.72
CA GLU A 204 7.95 3.08 15.41
C GLU A 204 6.65 3.84 15.06
N GLY A 205 5.69 3.90 16.00
CA GLY A 205 4.45 4.65 15.82
C GLY A 205 4.68 6.13 15.52
N VAL A 206 5.58 6.79 16.25
CA VAL A 206 5.94 8.20 16.00
C VAL A 206 6.61 8.36 14.65
N ILE A 207 7.55 7.48 14.30
CA ILE A 207 8.27 7.51 13.02
C ILE A 207 7.30 7.38 11.84
N LYS A 208 6.26 6.56 11.95
CA LYS A 208 5.21 6.44 10.93
C LYS A 208 4.40 7.75 10.75
N ALA A 209 4.37 8.63 11.76
CA ALA A 209 3.67 9.92 11.74
C ALA A 209 4.54 11.15 11.37
N ILE A 210 5.88 11.10 11.49
CA ILE A 210 6.80 12.22 11.14
C ILE A 210 7.95 11.89 10.18
N GLU A 211 8.16 10.61 9.88
CA GLU A 211 9.22 10.12 8.98
C GLU A 211 10.63 10.60 9.40
N ASN A 212 10.85 10.77 10.71
CA ASN A 212 12.05 11.39 11.26
C ASN A 212 13.16 10.35 11.45
N ALA A 213 14.09 10.26 10.49
CA ALA A 213 15.17 9.26 10.52
C ALA A 213 16.05 9.30 11.80
N PRO A 214 16.40 10.47 12.38
CA PRO A 214 17.04 10.53 13.70
C PRO A 214 16.28 9.84 14.84
N THR A 215 14.97 9.62 14.72
CA THR A 215 14.19 8.89 15.74
C THR A 215 14.46 7.38 15.70
N CYS A 216 14.86 6.81 14.54
CA CYS A 216 15.33 5.42 14.48
C CYS A 216 16.56 5.19 15.36
N ASP A 217 17.38 6.23 15.63
CA ASP A 217 18.53 6.09 16.52
C ASP A 217 18.15 5.77 17.98
N LYS A 218 16.91 6.06 18.40
CA LYS A 218 16.38 5.76 19.74
C LYS A 218 15.87 4.33 19.93
N ILE A 219 15.59 3.60 18.84
CA ILE A 219 15.15 2.20 18.90
C ILE A 219 16.31 1.34 19.42
N GLN A 220 16.04 0.46 20.38
CA GLN A 220 17.06 -0.41 20.97
C GLN A 220 17.18 -1.77 20.29
N ASP A 221 16.06 -2.34 19.83
CA ASP A 221 16.10 -3.54 18.99
C ASP A 221 16.72 -3.26 17.62
N GLN A 222 17.67 -4.11 17.21
CA GLN A 222 18.48 -3.87 16.03
C GLN A 222 17.70 -4.16 14.74
N ASP A 223 16.83 -5.17 14.75
CA ASP A 223 16.03 -5.53 13.57
C ASP A 223 14.96 -4.45 13.35
N TYR A 224 14.29 -3.99 14.41
CA TYR A 224 13.36 -2.85 14.34
C TYR A 224 14.04 -1.53 13.95
N LYS A 225 15.28 -1.30 14.42
CA LYS A 225 16.06 -0.12 14.05
C LYS A 225 16.44 -0.11 12.57
N ASP A 226 16.79 -1.26 12.02
CA ASP A 226 17.14 -1.43 10.62
C ASP A 226 15.92 -1.31 9.70
N GLU A 227 14.79 -1.94 10.06
CA GLU A 227 13.54 -1.80 9.30
C GLU A 227 13.01 -0.35 9.35
N CYS A 228 13.14 0.34 10.50
CA CYS A 228 12.87 1.77 10.63
C CYS A 228 13.67 2.61 9.63
N TYR A 229 14.98 2.35 9.51
CA TYR A 229 15.81 3.07 8.54
C TYR A 229 15.39 2.81 7.10
N LYS A 230 14.99 1.58 6.78
CA LYS A 230 14.47 1.23 5.45
C LYS A 230 13.15 1.95 5.15
N GLU A 231 12.16 1.92 6.06
CA GLU A 231 10.88 2.60 5.85
C GLU A 231 11.08 4.10 5.57
N VAL A 232 11.90 4.78 6.38
CA VAL A 232 12.15 6.22 6.24
C VAL A 232 12.96 6.52 4.97
N ALA A 233 13.93 5.68 4.60
CA ALA A 233 14.70 5.82 3.36
C ALA A 233 13.80 5.76 2.11
N ILE A 234 12.86 4.81 2.05
CA ILE A 234 11.93 4.63 0.92
C ILE A 234 10.97 5.81 0.79
N LYS A 235 10.36 6.23 1.91
CA LYS A 235 9.42 7.36 1.96
C LYS A 235 10.07 8.69 1.58
N LYS A 236 11.28 8.96 2.08
CA LYS A 236 12.03 10.19 1.79
C LYS A 236 12.89 10.12 0.53
N GLN A 237 12.92 8.99 -0.15
CA GLN A 237 13.78 8.72 -1.32
C GLN A 237 15.28 8.98 -1.04
N ASP A 238 15.69 8.81 0.22
CA ASP A 238 17.03 9.13 0.71
C ASP A 238 17.84 7.84 0.94
N SER A 239 18.62 7.47 -0.07
CA SER A 239 19.50 6.29 0.00
C SER A 239 20.68 6.48 0.95
N SER A 240 20.94 7.66 1.51
CA SER A 240 21.95 7.81 2.56
C SER A 240 21.55 7.04 3.83
N LEU A 241 20.24 6.95 4.11
CA LEU A 241 19.69 6.27 5.28
C LEU A 241 19.85 4.74 5.22
N CYS A 242 19.80 4.12 4.04
CA CYS A 242 20.14 2.69 3.89
C CYS A 242 21.56 2.37 4.39
N GLY A 243 22.48 3.34 4.33
CA GLY A 243 23.84 3.17 4.85
C GLY A 243 23.93 3.02 6.38
N LYS A 244 22.86 3.34 7.12
CA LYS A 244 22.78 3.16 8.58
C LYS A 244 22.32 1.77 9.01
N ILE A 245 21.75 0.99 8.10
CA ILE A 245 21.26 -0.37 8.36
C ILE A 245 22.44 -1.29 8.68
N GLN A 246 22.34 -2.18 9.67
CA GLN A 246 23.38 -3.18 9.96
C GLN A 246 23.22 -4.43 9.10
N ASP A 247 22.04 -5.06 9.05
CA ASP A 247 21.83 -6.26 8.23
C ASP A 247 22.10 -5.98 6.74
N GLN A 248 22.88 -6.86 6.10
CA GLN A 248 23.35 -6.60 4.74
C GLN A 248 22.29 -6.92 3.68
N ASN A 249 21.40 -7.89 3.91
CA ASN A 249 20.33 -8.21 2.96
C ASN A 249 19.25 -7.12 2.98
N LEU A 250 18.92 -6.62 4.17
CA LEU A 250 17.98 -5.55 4.39
C LEU A 250 18.51 -4.20 3.89
N LYS A 251 19.83 -3.95 4.04
CA LYS A 251 20.53 -2.81 3.43
C LYS A 251 20.45 -2.83 1.91
N ASP A 252 20.74 -3.99 1.30
CA ASP A 252 20.70 -4.18 -0.15
C ASP A 252 19.25 -4.08 -0.70
N SER A 253 18.25 -4.62 0.02
CA SER A 253 16.82 -4.39 -0.24
C SER A 253 16.48 -2.91 -0.18
N CYS A 254 16.88 -2.21 0.89
CA CYS A 254 16.64 -0.77 1.05
C CYS A 254 17.17 0.03 -0.14
N TYR A 255 18.40 -0.21 -0.58
CA TYR A 255 18.95 0.46 -1.76
C TYR A 255 18.11 0.20 -3.02
N SER A 256 17.67 -1.05 -3.24
CA SER A 256 16.80 -1.41 -4.38
C SER A 256 15.44 -0.70 -4.32
N ASP A 257 14.80 -0.72 -3.15
CA ASP A 257 13.47 -0.11 -2.93
C ASP A 257 13.52 1.43 -3.05
N VAL A 258 14.57 2.07 -2.51
CA VAL A 258 14.81 3.51 -2.68
C VAL A 258 15.15 3.85 -4.13
N ALA A 259 15.95 3.04 -4.82
CA ALA A 259 16.26 3.23 -6.23
C ALA A 259 14.95 3.33 -7.03
N LEU A 260 14.06 2.33 -6.88
CA LEU A 260 12.77 2.25 -7.55
C LEU A 260 11.84 3.42 -7.19
N SER A 261 11.70 3.73 -5.89
CA SER A 261 10.88 4.86 -5.41
C SER A 261 11.34 6.19 -6.06
N LYS A 262 12.65 6.44 -6.10
CA LYS A 262 13.27 7.64 -6.68
C LYS A 262 13.44 7.58 -8.21
N GLN A 263 13.17 6.42 -8.84
CA GLN A 263 13.46 6.11 -10.25
C GLN A 263 14.94 6.25 -10.68
N ASP A 264 15.87 6.14 -9.72
CA ASP A 264 17.30 6.39 -9.87
C ASP A 264 18.11 5.08 -9.82
N SER A 265 18.39 4.52 -10.99
CA SER A 265 19.12 3.25 -11.16
C SER A 265 20.62 3.33 -10.80
N THR A 266 21.17 4.52 -10.53
CA THR A 266 22.53 4.65 -10.02
C THR A 266 22.65 4.17 -8.57
N ILE A 267 21.53 4.13 -7.84
CA ILE A 267 21.49 3.62 -6.46
C ILE A 267 21.73 2.10 -6.43
N CYS A 268 21.41 1.36 -7.50
CA CYS A 268 21.74 -0.06 -7.62
C CYS A 268 23.27 -0.32 -7.54
N ASP A 269 24.13 0.65 -7.90
CA ASP A 269 25.60 0.52 -7.77
C ASP A 269 26.05 0.46 -6.28
N ARG A 270 25.17 0.82 -5.33
CA ARG A 270 25.42 0.76 -3.87
C ARG A 270 25.09 -0.60 -3.24
N ILE A 271 24.48 -1.51 -4.00
CA ILE A 271 24.08 -2.85 -3.54
C ILE A 271 25.31 -3.78 -3.55
N GLN A 272 25.61 -4.39 -2.40
CA GLN A 272 26.80 -5.23 -2.23
C GLN A 272 26.60 -6.62 -2.87
N HIS A 273 25.54 -7.33 -2.48
CA HIS A 273 25.27 -8.67 -3.00
C HIS A 273 24.91 -8.64 -4.48
N GLN A 274 25.67 -9.38 -5.29
CA GLN A 274 25.51 -9.40 -6.75
C GLN A 274 24.08 -9.73 -7.19
N ALA A 275 23.44 -10.75 -6.60
CA ALA A 275 22.09 -11.16 -6.98
C ALA A 275 21.05 -10.03 -6.81
N TYR A 276 21.12 -9.27 -5.71
CA TYR A 276 20.24 -8.12 -5.48
C TYR A 276 20.55 -6.96 -6.44
N ARG A 277 21.82 -6.72 -6.77
CA ARG A 277 22.24 -5.67 -7.72
C ARG A 277 21.80 -5.98 -9.14
N ASP A 278 22.02 -7.22 -9.57
CA ASP A 278 21.61 -7.75 -10.87
C ASP A 278 20.09 -7.66 -11.05
N TYR A 279 19.32 -8.04 -10.02
CA TYR A 279 17.86 -7.89 -10.00
C TYR A 279 17.39 -6.42 -10.01
N CYS A 280 18.07 -5.53 -9.27
CA CYS A 280 17.81 -4.09 -9.30
C CYS A 280 17.96 -3.54 -10.73
N TYR A 281 19.02 -3.93 -11.45
CA TYR A 281 19.23 -3.53 -12.84
C TYR A 281 18.24 -4.16 -13.81
N GLU A 282 17.89 -5.43 -13.66
CA GLU A 282 16.85 -6.08 -14.47
C GLU A 282 15.52 -5.33 -14.36
N ARG A 283 15.06 -5.05 -13.13
CA ARG A 283 13.81 -4.30 -12.93
C ARG A 283 13.83 -2.94 -13.61
N PHE A 284 14.93 -2.21 -13.53
CA PHE A 284 15.05 -0.91 -14.20
C PHE A 284 15.13 -1.02 -15.73
N ALA A 285 15.79 -2.04 -16.27
CA ALA A 285 15.83 -2.31 -17.70
C ALA A 285 14.43 -2.55 -18.28
N LEU A 286 13.58 -3.27 -17.53
CA LEU A 286 12.18 -3.50 -17.90
C LEU A 286 11.32 -2.24 -17.77
N ILE A 287 11.40 -1.51 -16.64
CA ILE A 287 10.60 -0.30 -16.39
C ILE A 287 10.94 0.84 -17.34
N LYS A 288 12.20 1.01 -17.71
CA LYS A 288 12.67 2.06 -18.65
C LYS A 288 12.78 1.57 -20.09
N GLU A 289 12.49 0.29 -20.34
CA GLU A 289 12.75 -0.40 -21.61
C GLU A 289 14.15 -0.12 -22.19
N ASP A 290 15.16 -0.07 -21.33
CA ASP A 290 16.53 0.32 -21.67
C ASP A 290 17.46 -0.91 -21.58
N PRO A 291 17.86 -1.50 -22.73
CA PRO A 291 18.74 -2.66 -22.75
C PRO A 291 20.18 -2.34 -22.32
N LEU A 292 20.59 -1.06 -22.20
CA LEU A 292 21.92 -0.72 -21.66
C LEU A 292 22.03 -1.07 -20.17
N LEU A 293 20.91 -1.12 -19.45
CA LEU A 293 20.91 -1.52 -18.04
C LEU A 293 21.17 -3.02 -17.85
N CYS A 294 20.84 -3.86 -18.84
CA CYS A 294 21.23 -5.28 -18.83
C CYS A 294 22.75 -5.47 -18.94
N GLU A 295 23.51 -4.50 -19.49
CA GLU A 295 24.99 -4.55 -19.56
C GLU A 295 25.64 -4.46 -18.17
N LYS A 296 24.93 -3.88 -17.18
CA LYS A 296 25.39 -3.80 -15.78
C LYS A 296 25.20 -5.09 -14.99
N ILE A 297 24.43 -6.05 -15.50
CA ILE A 297 24.14 -7.32 -14.84
C ILE A 297 25.33 -8.27 -15.00
N GLN A 298 25.80 -8.86 -13.89
CA GLN A 298 26.98 -9.72 -13.86
C GLN A 298 26.66 -11.21 -14.01
N ASP A 299 25.52 -11.68 -13.50
CA ASP A 299 25.09 -13.06 -13.75
C ASP A 299 24.64 -13.24 -15.21
N GLY A 300 25.30 -14.16 -15.93
CA GLY A 300 25.07 -14.38 -17.35
C GLY A 300 23.71 -15.01 -17.69
N TYR A 301 22.99 -15.58 -16.73
CA TYR A 301 21.62 -16.05 -16.94
C TYR A 301 20.62 -14.90 -16.71
N THR A 302 20.74 -14.16 -15.62
CA THR A 302 19.92 -12.96 -15.35
C THR A 302 20.09 -11.91 -16.44
N GLN A 303 21.32 -11.68 -16.94
CA GLN A 303 21.58 -10.78 -18.06
C GLN A 303 20.86 -11.23 -19.34
N TYR A 304 20.88 -12.54 -19.63
CA TYR A 304 20.12 -13.10 -20.76
C TYR A 304 18.61 -12.86 -20.58
N VAL A 305 18.05 -13.14 -19.40
CA VAL A 305 16.63 -12.97 -19.10
C VAL A 305 16.22 -11.50 -19.26
N CYS A 306 17.04 -10.57 -18.75
CA CYS A 306 16.88 -9.13 -18.93
C CYS A 306 16.77 -8.75 -20.41
N TYR A 307 17.77 -9.08 -21.25
CA TYR A 307 17.72 -8.80 -22.69
C TYR A 307 16.52 -9.44 -23.37
N SER A 308 16.23 -10.71 -23.06
CA SER A 308 15.11 -11.46 -23.62
C SER A 308 13.76 -10.81 -23.31
N ASN A 309 13.60 -10.24 -22.12
CA ASN A 309 12.36 -9.60 -21.71
C ASN A 309 12.24 -8.18 -22.27
N VAL A 310 13.31 -7.36 -22.26
CA VAL A 310 13.30 -6.03 -22.91
C VAL A 310 13.04 -6.17 -24.41
N ALA A 311 13.67 -7.14 -25.10
CA ALA A 311 13.45 -7.40 -26.52
C ALA A 311 11.98 -7.73 -26.85
N LYS A 312 11.30 -8.51 -26.00
CA LYS A 312 9.86 -8.83 -26.15
C LYS A 312 8.97 -7.62 -25.91
N ILE A 313 9.26 -6.81 -24.89
CA ILE A 313 8.48 -5.59 -24.58
C ILE A 313 8.54 -4.60 -25.75
N LYS A 314 9.75 -4.37 -26.29
CA LYS A 314 9.96 -3.43 -27.41
C LYS A 314 9.64 -4.01 -28.79
N ILE A 315 9.38 -5.32 -28.90
CA ILE A 315 9.29 -6.07 -30.16
C ILE A 315 10.55 -5.87 -31.03
N GLU A 316 11.71 -5.71 -30.38
CA GLU A 316 12.99 -5.36 -31.02
C GLU A 316 13.99 -6.53 -30.94
N SER A 317 14.14 -7.24 -32.05
CA SER A 317 14.96 -8.46 -32.12
C SER A 317 16.47 -8.22 -32.09
N SER A 318 16.95 -7.04 -32.50
CA SER A 318 18.37 -6.63 -32.42
C SER A 318 18.93 -6.65 -30.99
N ILE A 319 18.06 -6.52 -29.98
CA ILE A 319 18.47 -6.63 -28.56
C ILE A 319 18.96 -8.05 -28.24
N CYS A 320 18.45 -9.08 -28.94
CA CYS A 320 18.90 -10.46 -28.76
C CYS A 320 20.37 -10.67 -29.16
N ASP A 321 20.93 -9.88 -30.08
CA ASP A 321 22.34 -10.01 -30.51
C ASP A 321 23.33 -9.82 -29.36
N LYS A 322 22.97 -9.00 -28.35
CA LYS A 322 23.76 -8.79 -27.13
C LYS A 322 23.90 -10.04 -26.25
N ILE A 323 23.07 -11.07 -26.45
CA ILE A 323 23.14 -12.33 -25.70
C ILE A 323 24.29 -13.19 -26.24
N GLN A 324 25.26 -13.52 -25.39
CA GLN A 324 26.49 -14.22 -25.80
C GLN A 324 26.27 -15.70 -26.17
N LYS A 325 25.43 -16.43 -25.42
CA LYS A 325 25.20 -17.87 -25.64
C LYS A 325 24.19 -18.08 -26.75
N GLN A 326 24.60 -18.74 -27.84
CA GLN A 326 23.75 -18.94 -29.04
C GLN A 326 22.37 -19.53 -28.71
N GLY A 327 22.28 -20.61 -27.94
CA GLY A 327 20.98 -21.21 -27.59
C GLY A 327 20.05 -20.29 -26.79
N TYR A 328 20.60 -19.34 -26.02
CA TYR A 328 19.81 -18.31 -25.33
C TYR A 328 19.39 -17.17 -26.28
N ARG A 329 20.26 -16.80 -27.23
CA ARG A 329 19.94 -15.87 -28.31
C ARG A 329 18.81 -16.39 -29.20
N ASP A 330 18.84 -17.67 -29.57
CA ASP A 330 17.80 -18.32 -30.38
C ASP A 330 16.44 -18.33 -29.64
N LEU A 331 16.44 -18.59 -28.33
CA LEU A 331 15.24 -18.50 -27.48
C LEU A 331 14.71 -17.07 -27.36
N CYS A 332 15.59 -16.06 -27.31
CA CYS A 332 15.20 -14.65 -27.35
C CYS A 332 14.47 -14.32 -28.66
N TYR A 333 15.05 -14.67 -29.81
CA TYR A 333 14.44 -14.43 -31.11
C TYR A 333 13.05 -15.08 -31.25
N GLN A 334 12.92 -16.35 -30.85
CA GLN A 334 11.61 -17.02 -30.82
C GLN A 334 10.61 -16.33 -29.90
N GLY A 335 11.07 -15.82 -28.76
CA GLY A 335 10.25 -15.06 -27.81
C GLY A 335 9.71 -13.76 -28.42
N VAL A 336 10.55 -13.00 -29.12
CA VAL A 336 10.14 -11.75 -29.80
C VAL A 336 9.13 -12.03 -30.92
N THR A 337 9.32 -13.09 -31.72
CA THR A 337 8.36 -13.48 -32.76
C THR A 337 6.97 -13.79 -32.17
N ARG A 338 6.90 -14.61 -31.11
CA ARG A 338 5.63 -14.92 -30.44
C ARG A 338 4.97 -13.69 -29.82
N ALA A 339 5.76 -12.80 -29.22
CA ALA A 339 5.25 -11.53 -28.68
C ALA A 339 4.59 -10.70 -29.79
N LYS A 340 5.25 -10.57 -30.95
CA LYS A 340 4.74 -9.86 -32.12
C LYS A 340 3.42 -10.45 -32.64
N GLU A 341 3.36 -11.78 -32.74
CA GLU A 341 2.13 -12.50 -33.11
C GLU A 341 0.98 -12.19 -32.12
N SER A 342 1.23 -12.20 -30.81
CA SER A 342 0.22 -11.87 -29.79
C SER A 342 -0.22 -10.40 -29.75
N THR A 343 0.53 -9.49 -30.37
CA THR A 343 0.18 -8.06 -30.49
C THR A 343 -0.47 -7.69 -31.83
N THR A 344 -0.61 -8.66 -32.75
CA THR A 344 -1.25 -8.42 -34.06
C THR A 344 -2.74 -8.78 -33.97
N PRO A 345 -3.68 -7.89 -34.37
CA PRO A 345 -5.13 -8.14 -34.30
C PRO A 345 -5.63 -9.32 -35.13
#